data_AF-A0A849WV78-F1
#
_entry.id   AF-A0A849WV78-F1
#
_cell.length_a   1.000
_cell.length_b   1.000
_cell.length_c   1.000
_cell.angle_alpha   90.00
_cell.angle_beta   90.00
_cell.angle_gamma   90.00
#
_symmetry.space_group_name_H-M   'P 1'
#
loop_
_entity.id
_entity.type
_entity.pdbx_description
1 polymer ?
#
loop_
_entity_poly.entity_id
_entity_poly.type
_entity_poly.pdbx_seq_one_letter_code
_entity_poly.pdbx_strand_id
1 'polypeptide(L)'
;MKNIRKIILALSLLFNVIFMGLFFIDSLPRNESHKVTFNIQNNSDKEIIDVQLKLNSHRGSKELVNVKLLAQKSKVDISTKVQVEGESNLTVEFFDSNLKAHKETIVGYTEGPLDSSIEVLVNEDLSVKSSVQ
;
A
#
# COMPACT_ATOMS: atom_id res chain seq x y z
N MET A 1 -41.39 -31.11 -29.30
CA MET A 1 -40.06 -30.50 -29.54
C MET A 1 -39.95 -29.00 -29.22
N LYS A 2 -40.99 -28.17 -29.40
CA LYS A 2 -40.91 -26.71 -29.16
C LYS A 2 -40.65 -26.31 -27.69
N ASN A 3 -41.14 -27.08 -26.72
CA ASN A 3 -41.00 -26.76 -25.29
C ASN A 3 -39.61 -27.10 -24.72
N ILE A 4 -38.97 -28.16 -25.24
CA ILE A 4 -37.62 -28.58 -24.82
C ILE A 4 -36.57 -27.52 -25.19
N ARG A 5 -36.70 -26.91 -26.39
CA ARG A 5 -35.82 -25.79 -26.80
C ARG A 5 -35.91 -24.58 -25.86
N LYS A 6 -37.10 -24.26 -25.36
CA LYS A 6 -37.30 -23.14 -24.42
C LYS A 6 -36.68 -23.42 -23.05
N ILE A 7 -36.76 -24.67 -22.59
CA ILE A 7 -36.14 -25.11 -21.32
C ILE A 7 -34.62 -25.04 -21.41
N ILE A 8 -34.03 -25.51 -22.51
CA ILE A 8 -32.57 -25.44 -22.74
C ILE A 8 -32.10 -23.98 -22.82
N LEU A 9 -32.87 -23.10 -23.48
CA LEU A 9 -32.55 -21.67 -23.55
C LEU A 9 -32.61 -21.00 -22.17
N ALA A 10 -33.61 -21.35 -21.35
CA ALA A 10 -33.74 -20.81 -20.00
C ALA A 10 -32.61 -21.30 -19.08
N LEU A 11 -32.25 -22.59 -19.15
CA LEU A 11 -31.14 -23.17 -18.38
C LEU A 11 -29.79 -22.56 -18.75
N SER A 12 -29.54 -22.32 -20.03
CA SER A 12 -28.31 -21.66 -20.50
C SER A 12 -28.25 -20.19 -20.10
N LEU A 13 -29.37 -19.47 -20.12
CA LEU A 13 -29.43 -18.11 -19.58
C LEU A 13 -29.12 -18.10 -18.08
N LEU A 14 -29.76 -19.00 -17.32
CA LEU A 14 -29.56 -19.11 -15.87
C LEU A 14 -28.10 -19.44 -15.54
N PHE A 15 -27.49 -20.35 -16.30
CA PHE A 15 -26.09 -20.73 -16.13
C PHE A 15 -25.16 -19.53 -16.37
N ASN A 16 -25.38 -18.74 -17.43
CA ASN A 16 -24.57 -17.54 -17.70
C ASN A 16 -24.69 -16.48 -16.60
N VAL A 17 -25.90 -16.28 -16.05
CA VAL A 17 -26.11 -15.32 -14.95
C VAL A 17 -25.40 -15.76 -13.67
N ILE A 18 -25.48 -17.06 -13.34
CA ILE A 18 -24.78 -17.62 -12.16
C ILE A 18 -23.27 -17.53 -12.35
N PHE A 19 -22.75 -17.87 -13.53
CA PHE A 19 -21.32 -17.82 -13.81
C PHE A 19 -20.77 -16.40 -13.80
N MET A 20 -21.49 -15.42 -14.40
CA MET A 20 -21.12 -14.01 -14.25
C MET A 20 -21.16 -13.57 -12.79
N GLY A 21 -22.19 -13.95 -12.03
CA GLY A 21 -22.30 -13.61 -10.61
C GLY A 21 -21.13 -14.13 -9.78
N LEU A 22 -20.72 -15.39 -9.99
CA LEU A 22 -19.55 -15.98 -9.33
C LEU A 22 -18.25 -15.27 -9.73
N PHE A 23 -18.09 -14.94 -11.02
CA PHE A 23 -16.93 -14.19 -11.51
C PHE A 23 -16.84 -12.80 -10.87
N PHE A 24 -17.98 -12.13 -10.68
CA PHE A 24 -18.02 -10.84 -9.97
C PHE A 24 -17.68 -10.98 -8.48
N ILE A 25 -18.14 -12.04 -7.82
CA ILE A 25 -17.85 -12.28 -6.39
C ILE A 25 -16.37 -12.60 -6.17
N ASP A 26 -15.74 -13.40 -7.04
CA ASP A 26 -14.29 -13.68 -6.97
C ASP A 26 -13.44 -12.47 -7.38
N SER A 27 -14.00 -11.53 -8.16
CA SER A 27 -13.33 -10.27 -8.53
C SER A 27 -13.51 -9.14 -7.51
N LEU A 28 -14.26 -9.36 -6.42
CA LEU A 28 -14.34 -8.38 -5.35
C LEU A 28 -12.93 -8.23 -4.74
N PRO A 29 -12.38 -7.01 -4.67
CA PRO A 29 -11.06 -6.79 -4.11
C PRO A 29 -11.07 -7.34 -2.69
N ARG A 30 -10.25 -8.36 -2.44
CA ARG A 30 -10.10 -8.90 -1.10
C ARG A 30 -9.54 -7.78 -0.26
N ASN A 31 -10.28 -7.40 0.77
CA ASN A 31 -9.86 -6.40 1.74
C ASN A 31 -8.76 -7.02 2.63
N GLU A 32 -7.61 -7.29 2.03
CA GLU A 32 -6.45 -7.89 2.68
C GLU A 32 -5.67 -6.78 3.36
N SER A 33 -5.49 -6.96 4.67
CA SER A 33 -4.63 -6.10 5.46
C SER A 33 -3.23 -6.70 5.47
N HIS A 34 -2.28 -5.95 4.93
CA HIS A 34 -0.88 -6.32 4.90
C HIS A 34 -0.14 -5.70 6.08
N LYS A 35 0.76 -6.45 6.72
CA LYS A 35 1.62 -5.89 7.75
C LYS A 35 2.85 -5.31 7.08
N VAL A 36 3.03 -4.00 7.17
CA VAL A 36 4.19 -3.31 6.63
C VAL A 36 5.09 -2.91 7.78
N THR A 37 6.36 -3.28 7.70
CA THR A 37 7.40 -2.85 8.64
C THR A 37 8.35 -1.88 7.95
N PHE A 38 8.52 -0.70 8.54
CA PHE A 38 9.41 0.36 8.12
C PHE A 38 10.62 0.41 9.03
N ASN A 39 11.79 0.53 8.43
CA ASN A 39 13.09 0.69 9.06
C ASN A 39 13.59 2.08 8.68
N ILE A 40 13.47 3.05 9.57
CA ILE A 40 13.83 4.44 9.30
C ILE A 40 15.16 4.71 10.00
N GLN A 41 16.18 5.08 9.25
CA GLN A 41 17.52 5.35 9.75
C GLN A 41 17.96 6.77 9.37
N ASN A 42 18.19 7.61 10.38
CA ASN A 42 18.78 8.92 10.20
C ASN A 42 20.30 8.78 10.13
N ASN A 43 20.86 8.98 8.94
CA ASN A 43 22.31 8.97 8.70
C ASN A 43 22.95 10.34 8.88
N SER A 44 22.16 11.39 9.10
CA SER A 44 22.65 12.76 9.27
C SER A 44 23.31 12.98 10.64
N ASP A 45 24.14 14.01 10.70
CA ASP A 45 24.65 14.60 11.95
C ASP A 45 23.66 15.61 12.57
N LYS A 46 22.43 15.67 12.04
CA LYS A 46 21.35 16.53 12.51
C LYS A 46 20.12 15.71 12.85
N GLU A 47 19.29 16.27 13.73
CA GLU A 47 17.98 15.72 14.04
C GLU A 47 16.98 15.97 12.90
N ILE A 48 16.08 15.02 12.69
CA ILE A 48 14.95 15.14 11.77
C ILE A 48 13.70 15.38 12.62
N ILE A 49 12.98 16.46 12.33
CA ILE A 49 11.93 16.99 13.22
C ILE A 49 10.57 16.36 12.91
N ASP A 50 10.37 15.78 11.73
CA ASP A 50 9.13 15.09 11.43
C ASP A 50 9.33 14.11 10.28
N VAL A 51 8.88 12.87 10.43
CA VAL A 51 8.85 11.85 9.38
C VAL A 51 7.44 11.27 9.30
N GLN A 52 6.78 11.49 8.18
CA GLN A 52 5.43 11.04 7.89
C GLN A 52 5.47 9.98 6.80
N LEU A 53 4.91 8.81 7.09
CA LEU A 53 4.64 7.78 6.09
C LEU A 53 3.18 7.84 5.71
N LYS A 54 2.91 7.95 4.41
CA LYS A 54 1.57 8.12 3.85
C LYS A 54 1.31 7.06 2.79
N LEU A 55 0.11 6.48 2.81
CA LEU A 55 -0.42 5.69 1.72
C LEU A 55 -1.29 6.61 0.86
N ASN A 56 -0.93 6.79 -0.41
CA ASN A 56 -1.73 7.51 -1.39
C ASN A 56 -2.41 6.50 -2.29
N SER A 57 -3.72 6.58 -2.42
CA SER A 57 -4.48 5.81 -3.41
C SER A 57 -5.38 6.74 -4.22
N HIS A 58 -6.05 6.18 -5.22
CA HIS A 58 -7.10 6.90 -5.96
C HIS A 58 -8.25 7.41 -5.08
N ARG A 59 -8.41 6.88 -3.86
CA ARG A 59 -9.43 7.32 -2.88
C ARG A 59 -8.94 8.43 -1.95
N GLY A 60 -7.65 8.74 -1.96
CA GLY A 60 -7.04 9.80 -1.15
C GLY A 60 -5.74 9.38 -0.48
N SER A 61 -5.21 10.27 0.37
CA SER A 61 -4.00 10.03 1.16
C SER A 61 -4.36 9.72 2.61
N LYS A 62 -3.76 8.66 3.16
CA LYS A 62 -3.89 8.26 4.56
C LYS A 62 -2.52 8.26 5.23
N GLU A 63 -2.39 9.00 6.33
CA GLU A 63 -1.20 8.92 7.19
C GLU A 63 -1.18 7.57 7.91
N LEU A 64 -0.04 6.89 7.86
CA LEU A 64 0.16 5.58 8.47
C LEU A 64 1.00 5.66 9.74
N VAL A 65 2.04 6.49 9.70
CA VAL A 65 3.02 6.62 10.78
C VAL A 65 3.52 8.06 10.80
N ASN A 66 3.67 8.61 11.99
CA ASN A 66 4.33 9.88 12.23
C ASN A 66 5.40 9.70 13.30
N VAL A 67 6.63 10.06 12.97
CA VAL A 67 7.77 10.12 13.89
C VAL A 67 8.17 11.58 14.07
N LYS A 68 7.76 12.16 15.20
CA LYS A 68 7.96 13.59 15.54
C LYS A 68 9.40 13.99 15.85
N LEU A 69 10.30 13.04 16.06
CA LEU A 69 11.71 13.35 16.26
C LEU A 69 12.52 12.08 16.02
N LEU A 70 13.45 12.16 15.08
CA LEU A 70 14.41 11.10 14.81
C LEU A 70 15.82 11.65 15.09
N ALA A 71 16.38 11.22 16.21
CA ALA A 71 17.69 11.67 16.66
C ALA A 71 18.78 11.39 15.61
N GLN A 72 19.85 12.17 15.65
CA GLN A 72 21.03 11.96 14.78
C GLN A 72 21.58 10.52 14.93
N LYS A 73 22.02 9.94 13.81
CA LYS A 73 22.59 8.56 13.76
C LYS A 73 21.73 7.49 14.41
N SER A 74 20.40 7.70 14.45
CA SER A 74 19.47 6.78 15.10
C SER A 74 18.68 5.97 14.08
N LYS A 75 18.07 4.90 14.60
CA LYS A 75 17.24 3.98 13.83
C LYS A 75 15.98 3.68 14.61
N VAL A 76 14.85 3.63 13.89
CA VAL A 76 13.54 3.28 14.44
C VAL A 76 12.88 2.28 13.50
N ASP A 77 12.36 1.20 14.10
CA ASP A 77 11.60 0.16 13.40
C ASP A 77 10.12 0.31 13.77
N ILE A 78 9.24 0.41 12.76
CA ILE A 78 7.81 0.67 12.94
C ILE A 78 7.01 -0.32 12.10
N SER A 79 6.17 -1.12 12.74
CA SER A 79 5.22 -1.97 12.03
C SER A 79 3.82 -1.39 12.10
N THR A 80 3.14 -1.33 10.96
CA THR A 80 1.73 -0.93 10.86
C THR A 80 0.98 -1.86 9.92
N LYS A 81 -0.35 -1.88 10.04
CA LYS A 81 -1.22 -2.63 9.13
C LYS A 81 -1.81 -1.68 8.10
N VAL A 82 -1.64 -2.02 6.84
CA VAL A 82 -2.10 -1.22 5.72
C VAL A 82 -3.12 -2.02 4.94
N GLN A 83 -4.27 -1.41 4.67
CA GLN A 83 -5.22 -1.92 3.70
C GLN A 83 -4.93 -1.20 2.40
N VAL A 84 -4.64 -1.97 1.36
CA VAL A 84 -4.31 -1.44 0.04
C VAL A 84 -5.45 -1.82 -0.90
N GLU A 85 -5.95 -0.85 -1.65
CA GLU A 85 -7.06 -1.04 -2.59
C GLU A 85 -6.65 -0.48 -3.95
N GLY A 86 -6.75 -1.29 -5.01
CA GLY A 86 -6.36 -0.88 -6.36
C GLY A 86 -4.89 -0.43 -6.44
N GLU A 87 -4.61 0.54 -7.30
CA GLU A 87 -3.29 1.18 -7.38
C GLU A 87 -3.08 2.16 -6.21
N SER A 88 -1.99 1.97 -5.48
CA SER A 88 -1.62 2.79 -4.32
C SER A 88 -0.12 2.99 -4.23
N ASN A 89 0.33 4.17 -3.80
CA ASN A 89 1.73 4.51 -3.60
C ASN A 89 2.00 4.81 -2.13
N LEU A 90 2.95 4.10 -1.56
CA LEU A 90 3.48 4.38 -0.24
C LEU A 90 4.56 5.44 -0.38
N THR A 91 4.35 6.61 0.20
CA THR A 91 5.30 7.73 0.16
C THR A 91 5.79 8.05 1.56
N VAL A 92 7.04 8.46 1.66
CA VAL A 92 7.60 9.11 2.84
C VAL A 92 7.73 10.60 2.57
N GLU A 93 7.38 11.38 3.58
CA GLU A 93 7.62 12.81 3.62
C GLU A 93 8.33 13.12 4.94
N PHE A 94 9.44 13.85 4.91
CA PHE A 94 10.12 14.26 6.13
C PHE A 94 10.56 15.72 6.08
N PHE A 95 10.76 16.29 7.27
CA PHE A 95 11.17 17.67 7.45
C PHE A 95 12.54 17.71 8.13
N ASP A 96 13.50 18.34 7.46
CA ASP A 96 14.82 18.56 8.03
C ASP A 96 14.77 19.60 9.18
N SER A 97 15.93 19.83 9.81
CA SER A 97 16.07 20.84 10.86
C SER A 97 15.71 22.28 10.43
N ASN A 98 15.65 22.55 9.13
CA ASN A 98 15.29 23.85 8.55
C ASN A 98 13.81 23.92 8.11
N LEU A 99 13.00 22.92 8.48
CA LEU A 99 11.60 22.77 8.07
C LEU A 99 11.42 22.60 6.56
N LYS A 100 12.46 22.16 5.84
CA LYS A 100 12.37 21.82 4.43
C LYS A 100 11.74 20.44 4.29
N ALA A 101 10.63 20.37 3.56
CA ALA A 101 9.96 19.12 3.23
C ALA A 101 10.71 18.37 2.12
N HIS A 102 10.87 17.07 2.32
CA HIS A 102 11.44 16.13 1.37
C HIS A 102 10.46 14.97 1.20
N LYS A 103 10.08 14.63 -0.04
CA LYS A 103 9.07 13.61 -0.33
C LYS A 103 9.58 12.62 -1.36
N GLU A 104 9.38 11.33 -1.10
CA GLU A 104 9.76 10.26 -2.00
C GLU A 104 8.76 9.10 -1.99
N THR A 105 8.62 8.43 -3.13
CA THR A 105 7.79 7.23 -3.26
C THR A 105 8.62 6.01 -2.91
N ILE A 106 8.23 5.30 -1.85
CA ILE A 106 8.92 4.11 -1.36
C ILE A 106 8.53 2.89 -2.20
N VAL A 107 7.22 2.72 -2.42
CA VAL A 107 6.66 1.55 -3.12
C VAL A 107 5.44 1.98 -3.93
N GLY A 108 5.39 1.58 -5.20
CA GLY A 108 4.16 1.58 -5.98
C GLY A 108 3.51 0.19 -5.94
N TYR A 109 2.22 0.15 -5.62
CA TYR A 109 1.42 -1.06 -5.52
C TYR A 109 0.35 -1.09 -6.60
N THR A 110 0.20 -2.27 -7.20
CA THR A 110 -0.93 -2.68 -8.04
C THR A 110 -1.37 -4.05 -7.53
N GLU A 111 -2.68 -4.30 -7.46
CA GLU A 111 -3.26 -5.52 -6.85
C GLU A 111 -2.53 -6.81 -7.27
N GLY A 112 -1.86 -7.47 -6.32
CA GLY A 112 -1.02 -8.67 -6.54
C GLY A 112 -0.26 -9.13 -5.27
N PRO A 113 0.40 -10.31 -5.29
CA PRO A 113 1.10 -10.86 -4.14
C PRO A 113 2.30 -9.99 -3.73
N LEU A 114 2.33 -9.62 -2.45
CA LEU A 114 3.33 -8.75 -1.82
C LEU A 114 4.53 -9.55 -1.32
N ASP A 115 5.47 -9.84 -2.20
CA ASP A 115 6.81 -10.31 -1.81
C ASP A 115 7.84 -9.26 -2.21
N SER A 116 8.06 -8.24 -1.38
CA SER A 116 9.19 -7.32 -1.58
C SER A 116 9.66 -6.64 -0.29
N SER A 117 10.96 -6.69 -0.07
CA SER A 117 11.68 -5.73 0.75
C SER A 117 12.27 -4.66 -0.18
N ILE A 118 12.01 -3.40 0.11
CA ILE A 118 12.45 -2.27 -0.72
C ILE A 118 13.18 -1.29 0.19
N GLU A 119 14.41 -0.93 -0.19
CA GLU A 119 15.19 0.12 0.44
C GLU A 119 15.13 1.36 -0.42
N VAL A 120 14.70 2.47 0.17
CA VAL A 120 14.60 3.78 -0.48
C VAL A 120 15.43 4.78 0.31
N LEU A 121 16.38 5.40 -0.38
CA LEU A 121 17.28 6.42 0.16
C LEU A 121 16.64 7.77 -0.09
N VAL A 122 16.13 8.39 0.96
CA VAL A 122 15.32 9.62 0.88
C VAL A 122 16.19 10.89 0.87
N ASN A 123 17.35 10.82 0.21
CA ASN A 123 18.58 11.65 0.34
C ASN A 123 19.72 10.91 1.08
N GLU A 124 20.97 11.35 0.94
CA GLU A 124 22.16 10.76 1.61
C GLU A 124 22.01 10.68 3.14
N ASP A 125 21.21 11.59 3.70
CA ASP A 125 20.97 11.76 5.12
C ASP A 125 19.90 10.82 5.74
N LEU A 126 19.01 10.21 4.94
CA LEU A 126 17.90 9.41 5.45
C LEU A 126 17.68 8.15 4.60
N SER A 127 17.66 6.98 5.24
CA SER A 127 17.33 5.70 4.59
C SER A 127 16.05 5.13 5.19
N VAL A 128 15.16 4.63 4.33
CA VAL A 128 13.93 3.94 4.72
C VAL A 128 13.86 2.59 4.02
N LYS A 129 13.82 1.50 4.79
CA LYS A 129 13.52 0.16 4.24
C LYS A 129 12.13 -0.27 4.64
N SER A 130 11.33 -0.74 3.69
CA SER A 130 10.05 -1.37 3.96
C SER A 130 10.11 -2.86 3.67
N SER A 131 9.43 -3.66 4.48
CA SER A 131 9.17 -5.08 4.23
C SER A 131 7.70 -5.36 4.49
N VAL A 132 7.07 -6.11 3.60
CA VAL A 132 5.65 -6.48 3.71
C VAL A 132 5.52 -7.96 4.00
N GLN A 133 4.63 -8.29 4.95
CA GLN A 133 4.32 -9.65 5.41
C GLN A 133 2.82 -9.87 5.51
#